data_AF-A0A2I2KTQ9-F1
#
_entry.id   AF-A0A2I2KTQ9-F1
#
_cell.length_a   1.000
_cell.length_b   1.000
_cell.length_c   1.000
_cell.angle_alpha   90.00
_cell.angle_beta   90.00
_cell.angle_gamma   90.00
#
_symmetry.space_group_name_H-M   'P 1'
#
loop_
_entity.id
_entity.type
_entity.pdbx_description
1 polymer ?
#
loop_
_entity_poly.entity_id
_entity_poly.type
_entity_poly.pdbx_seq_one_letter_code
_entity_poly.pdbx_strand_id
1 'polypeptide(L)'
;MVVTMAAAMLIAAMLAVVVPRASLAWSDEPPRGHLVVAGESLWEIAAVLEPDADTRVVVDRLMRINDLSSAQLTPGQFLLLDG
;
A
#
# COMPACT_ATOMS: atom_id res chain seq x y z
N MET A 1 19.87 -42.52 -11.61
CA MET A 1 18.50 -41.95 -11.63
C MET A 1 18.02 -41.55 -10.24
N VAL A 2 18.15 -42.38 -9.20
CA VAL A 2 17.67 -42.05 -7.84
C VAL A 2 18.42 -40.86 -7.21
N VAL A 3 19.74 -40.81 -7.37
CA VAL A 3 20.60 -39.73 -6.82
C VAL A 3 20.29 -38.36 -7.44
N THR A 4 20.00 -38.31 -8.74
CA THR A 4 19.65 -37.07 -9.44
C THR A 4 18.29 -36.52 -9.02
N MET A 5 17.32 -37.40 -8.73
CA MET A 5 16.01 -36.95 -8.23
C MET A 5 16.08 -36.45 -6.78
N ALA A 6 16.88 -37.11 -5.93
CA ALA A 6 17.09 -36.67 -4.55
C ALA A 6 17.79 -35.30 -4.49
N ALA A 7 18.81 -35.09 -5.34
CA ALA A 7 19.49 -33.80 -5.45
C ALA A 7 18.53 -32.70 -5.94
N ALA A 8 17.69 -32.99 -6.93
CA ALA A 8 16.70 -32.04 -7.45
C ALA A 8 15.65 -31.64 -6.39
N MET A 9 15.16 -32.59 -5.57
CA MET A 9 14.22 -32.30 -4.48
C MET A 9 14.85 -31.43 -3.38
N LEU A 10 16.12 -31.66 -3.04
CA LEU A 10 16.81 -30.85 -2.03
C LEU A 10 17.01 -29.40 -2.48
N ILE A 11 17.34 -29.20 -3.76
CA ILE A 11 17.48 -27.86 -4.34
C ILE A 11 16.12 -27.13 -4.37
N ALA A 12 15.05 -27.83 -4.76
CA ALA A 12 13.69 -27.26 -4.74
C ALA A 12 13.21 -26.90 -3.33
N ALA A 13 13.52 -27.74 -2.33
CA ALA A 13 13.19 -27.48 -0.94
C ALA A 13 13.95 -26.29 -0.34
N MET A 14 15.22 -26.09 -0.72
CA MET A 14 16.00 -24.93 -0.30
C MET A 14 15.47 -23.62 -0.91
N LEU A 15 15.04 -23.65 -2.18
CA LEU A 15 14.41 -22.50 -2.83
C LEU A 15 13.09 -22.09 -2.17
N ALA A 16 12.30 -23.05 -1.68
CA ALA A 16 11.02 -22.77 -1.02
C ALA A 16 11.15 -22.10 0.37
N VAL A 17 12.31 -22.21 1.03
CA VAL A 17 12.55 -21.60 2.36
C VAL A 17 13.02 -20.14 2.24
N VAL A 18 13.63 -19.77 1.10
CA VAL A 18 14.17 -18.42 0.88
C VAL A 18 13.11 -17.43 0.39
N VAL A 19 11.98 -17.92 -0.14
CA VAL A 19 10.85 -17.04 -0.47
C VAL A 19 10.28 -16.50 0.84
N PRO A 20 10.36 -15.18 1.10
CA PRO A 20 9.75 -14.61 2.30
C PRO A 20 8.26 -14.95 2.28
N ARG A 21 7.75 -15.59 3.33
CA ARG A 21 6.30 -15.84 3.52
C ARG A 21 5.48 -14.55 3.71
N ALA A 22 6.01 -13.40 3.29
CA ALA A 22 5.32 -12.13 3.22
C ALA A 22 4.38 -12.04 2.02
N SER A 23 4.40 -13.02 1.10
CA SER A 23 3.57 -13.04 -0.11
C SER A 23 2.10 -13.42 0.10
N LEU A 24 1.65 -13.71 1.32
CA LEU A 24 0.25 -14.10 1.59
C LEU A 24 -0.63 -12.95 2.11
N ALA A 25 -0.07 -11.74 2.28
CA ALA A 25 -0.83 -10.54 2.60
C ALA A 25 -0.81 -9.58 1.40
N TRP A 26 -1.19 -10.07 0.22
CA TRP A 26 -1.51 -9.20 -0.90
C TRP A 26 -2.97 -8.83 -0.68
N SER A 27 -3.22 -7.63 -0.14
CA SER A 27 -4.57 -7.07 -0.16
C SER A 27 -4.98 -6.98 -1.63
N ASP A 28 -5.96 -7.80 -2.02
CA ASP A 28 -6.42 -7.96 -3.40
C ASP A 28 -7.22 -6.75 -3.91
N GLU A 29 -7.50 -5.78 -3.02
CA GLU A 29 -8.10 -4.52 -3.41
C GLU A 29 -7.02 -3.64 -4.06
N PRO A 30 -7.17 -3.28 -5.36
CA PRO A 30 -6.23 -2.36 -5.98
C PRO A 30 -6.22 -1.05 -5.19
N PRO A 31 -5.03 -0.49 -4.90
CA PRO A 31 -4.94 0.75 -4.15
C PRO A 31 -5.80 1.82 -4.81
N ARG A 32 -6.72 2.39 -4.03
CA ARG A 32 -7.57 3.48 -4.52
C ARG A 32 -6.71 4.72 -4.62
N GLY A 33 -6.91 5.50 -5.67
CA GLY A 33 -6.16 6.73 -5.90
C GLY A 33 -7.09 7.87 -6.25
N HIS A 34 -6.75 9.06 -5.79
CA HIS A 34 -7.48 10.29 -6.04
C HIS A 34 -6.60 11.31 -6.75
N LEU A 35 -7.12 11.93 -7.81
CA LEU A 35 -6.45 13.03 -8.48
C LEU A 35 -6.92 14.34 -7.86
N VAL A 36 -6.02 15.04 -7.18
CA VAL A 36 -6.34 16.30 -6.50
C VAL A 36 -6.76 17.36 -7.52
N VAL A 37 -7.94 17.93 -7.32
CA VAL A 37 -8.47 19.04 -8.13
C VAL A 37 -8.12 20.38 -7.47
N ALA A 38 -8.04 21.44 -8.27
CA ALA A 38 -7.79 22.78 -7.74
C ALA A 38 -8.87 23.18 -6.73
N GLY A 39 -8.43 23.57 -5.53
CA GLY A 39 -9.30 23.98 -4.42
C GLY A 39 -9.59 22.89 -3.40
N GLU A 40 -9.24 21.63 -3.68
CA GLU A 40 -9.33 20.57 -2.67
C GLU A 40 -8.18 20.66 -1.66
N SER A 41 -8.52 20.44 -0.40
CA SER A 41 -7.54 20.27 0.68
C SER A 41 -7.46 18.82 1.14
N LEU A 42 -6.32 18.43 1.70
CA LEU A 42 -6.13 17.09 2.27
C LEU A 42 -7.14 16.80 3.40
N TRP A 43 -7.57 17.84 4.11
CA TRP A 43 -8.56 17.77 5.18
C TRP A 43 -9.96 17.47 4.66
N GLU A 44 -10.38 18.09 3.56
CA GLU A 44 -11.67 17.79 2.93
C GLU A 44 -11.69 16.37 2.37
N ILE A 45 -10.61 15.97 1.69
CA ILE A 45 -10.47 14.60 1.16
C ILE A 45 -10.55 13.60 2.31
N ALA A 46 -9.83 13.82 3.41
CA ALA A 46 -9.88 12.95 4.58
C ALA A 46 -11.26 12.89 5.24
N ALA A 47 -11.97 14.02 5.35
CA ALA A 47 -13.31 14.08 5.93
C ALA A 47 -14.36 13.35 5.08
N VAL A 48 -14.20 13.35 3.75
CA VAL A 48 -15.06 12.60 2.84
C VAL A 48 -14.70 11.12 2.79
N LEU A 49 -13.41 10.78 2.91
CA LEU A 49 -12.92 9.41 2.84
C LEU A 49 -13.41 8.56 4.02
N GLU A 50 -13.28 9.09 5.24
CA GLU A 50 -13.70 8.40 6.47
C GLU A 50 -14.47 9.38 7.39
N PRO A 51 -15.78 9.62 7.14
CA PRO A 51 -16.55 10.62 7.87
C PRO A 51 -16.78 10.27 9.35
N ASP A 52 -16.71 8.98 9.70
CA ASP A 52 -16.89 8.48 11.07
C ASP A 52 -15.57 8.46 11.88
N ALA A 53 -14.43 8.68 11.23
CA ALA A 53 -13.11 8.66 11.86
C ALA A 53 -12.64 10.08 12.22
N ASP A 54 -11.67 10.19 13.14
CA ASP A 54 -11.02 11.48 13.42
C ASP A 54 -10.21 11.90 12.18
N THR A 55 -10.64 12.99 11.53
CA THR A 55 -10.02 13.55 10.34
C THR A 55 -8.51 13.78 10.53
N ARG A 56 -8.05 14.13 11.73
CA ARG A 56 -6.61 14.33 12.00
C ARG A 56 -5.82 13.05 11.80
N VAL A 57 -6.36 11.93 12.29
CA VAL A 57 -5.72 10.61 12.18
C VAL A 57 -5.69 10.15 10.72
N VAL A 58 -6.76 10.42 9.97
CA VAL A 58 -6.86 10.12 8.54
C VAL A 58 -5.86 10.97 7.74
N VAL A 59 -5.77 12.27 8.01
CA VAL A 59 -4.78 13.17 7.39
C VAL A 59 -3.36 12.67 7.67
N ASP A 60 -3.01 12.39 8.93
CA ASP A 60 -1.68 11.88 9.28
C ASP A 60 -1.36 10.55 8.57
N ARG A 61 -2.37 9.68 8.40
CA ARG A 61 -2.24 8.43 7.65
C ARG A 61 -1.99 8.70 6.17
N LEU A 62 -2.83 9.52 5.54
CA LEU A 62 -2.69 9.90 4.13
C LEU A 62 -1.34 10.55 3.86
N MET A 63 -0.86 11.40 4.78
CA MET A 63 0.48 12.00 4.69
C MET A 63 1.59 10.94 4.72
N ARG A 64 1.50 9.95 5.62
CA ARG A 64 2.50 8.88 5.71
C ARG A 64 2.53 7.99 4.47
N ILE A 65 1.38 7.57 3.94
CA ILE A 65 1.35 6.66 2.78
C ILE A 65 1.72 7.36 1.47
N ASN A 66 1.62 8.69 1.42
CA ASN A 66 1.98 9.51 0.26
C ASN A 66 3.31 10.27 0.42
N ASP A 67 4.06 9.99 1.49
CA ASP A 67 5.32 10.69 1.84
C ASP A 67 5.20 12.22 1.82
N LEU A 68 4.07 12.75 2.31
CA LEU A 68 3.82 14.19 2.37
C LEU A 68 4.48 14.81 3.60
N SER A 69 5.28 15.86 3.37
CA SER A 69 5.89 16.66 4.44
C SER A 69 4.93 17.68 5.06
N SER A 70 3.81 17.99 4.40
CA SER A 70 2.78 18.89 4.89
C SER A 70 1.41 18.54 4.30
N ALA A 71 0.34 19.08 4.86
CA ALA A 71 -1.03 18.90 4.36
C ALA A 71 -1.36 19.75 3.11
N GLN A 72 -0.38 20.44 2.52
CA GLN A 72 -0.54 21.20 1.28
C GLN A 72 -0.53 20.24 0.09
N LEU A 73 -1.56 20.34 -0.76
CA LEU A 73 -1.67 19.56 -1.98
C LEU A 73 -1.47 20.44 -3.22
N THR A 74 -0.94 19.85 -4.28
CA THR A 74 -0.81 20.50 -5.58
C THR A 74 -1.90 19.98 -6.53
N PRO A 75 -2.61 20.84 -7.29
CA PRO A 75 -3.56 20.36 -8.29
C PRO A 75 -2.89 19.45 -9.32
N GLY A 76 -3.54 18.34 -9.64
CA GLY A 76 -2.98 17.28 -10.51
C GLY A 76 -2.06 16.29 -9.78
N GLN A 77 -1.85 16.44 -8.48
CA GLN A 77 -1.16 15.46 -7.65
C GLN A 77 -2.01 14.20 -7.50
N PHE A 78 -1.38 13.03 -7.65
CA PHE A 78 -2.02 11.76 -7.38
C PHE A 78 -1.82 11.39 -5.90
N LEU A 79 -2.93 11.14 -5.20
CA LEU A 79 -2.96 10.78 -3.80
C LEU A 79 -3.41 9.32 -3.67
N LEU A 80 -2.56 8.49 -3.08
CA LEU A 80 -2.90 7.15 -2.65
C LEU A 80 -3.88 7.22 -1.47
N LEU A 81 -4.95 6.45 -1.56
CA LEU A 81 -5.94 6.30 -0.50
C LEU A 81 -5.80 4.90 0.10
N ASP A 82 -5.80 4.82 1.43
CA ASP A 82 -5.97 3.55 2.14
C ASP A 82 -7.45 3.11 2.01
N GLY A 83 -7.68 1.81 1.91
CA GLY A 83 -8.97 1.20 1.56
C GLY A 83 -9.74 0.67 2.75
#